data_AF-A0A9P0PY96-F1
#
_entry.id   AF-A0A9P0PY96-F1
#
_cell.length_a   1.000
_cell.length_b   1.000
_cell.length_c   1.000
_cell.angle_alpha   90.00
_cell.angle_beta   90.00
_cell.angle_gamma   90.00
#
_symmetry.space_group_name_H-M   'P 1'
#
loop_
_entity.id
_entity.type
_entity.pdbx_description
1 polymer ?
#
loop_
_entity_poly.entity_id
_entity_poly.type
_entity_poly.pdbx_seq_one_letter_code
_entity_poly.pdbx_strand_id
1 'polypeptide(L)'
;MPHVDMLFNQLQKRKTEPAQVKTAIDNFEKCIAVVRNRIDDIINECNKRRRPNNSSHVHRVAALEVCDNIVNSANDRFQFKDHLVAASLFSPNTLENIVLHDNDDLQE
;
A
#
# COMPACT_ATOMS: atom_id res chain seq x y z
N MET A 1 11.86 2.45 -6.62
CA MET A 1 10.72 2.88 -7.47
C MET A 1 10.12 4.11 -6.81
N PRO A 2 10.22 5.31 -7.42
CA PRO A 2 10.00 6.59 -6.73
C PRO A 2 8.61 6.74 -6.11
N HIS A 3 7.58 6.16 -6.72
CA HIS A 3 6.21 6.20 -6.19
C HIS A 3 6.05 5.37 -4.90
N VAL A 4 6.71 4.22 -4.82
CA VAL A 4 6.74 3.38 -3.62
C VAL A 4 7.61 4.03 -2.54
N ASP A 5 8.72 4.67 -2.93
CA ASP A 5 9.59 5.42 -2.03
C ASP A 5 8.84 6.59 -1.38
N MET A 6 8.02 7.29 -2.15
CA MET A 6 7.18 8.38 -1.67
C MET A 6 6.14 7.88 -0.64
N LEU A 7 5.46 6.77 -0.94
CA LEU A 7 4.52 6.14 -0.02
C LEU A 7 5.21 5.73 1.28
N PHE A 8 6.37 5.07 1.18
CA PHE A 8 7.18 4.66 2.34
C PHE A 8 7.56 5.86 3.23
N ASN A 9 8.05 6.94 2.63
CA ASN A 9 8.43 8.15 3.34
C ASN A 9 7.23 8.82 4.04
N GLN A 10 6.03 8.73 3.48
CA GLN A 10 4.81 9.25 4.10
C GLN A 10 4.38 8.41 5.31
N LEU A 11 4.50 7.08 5.21
CA LEU A 11 4.11 6.15 6.26
C LEU A 11 5.11 6.17 7.44
N GLN A 12 6.42 6.30 7.16
CA GLN A 12 7.48 6.30 8.18
C GLN A 12 7.47 7.57 9.06
N LYS A 13 7.07 8.72 8.50
CA LYS A 13 7.10 10.02 9.23
C LYS A 13 6.00 10.18 10.27
N ARG A 14 4.95 9.37 10.21
CA ARG A 14 3.80 9.45 11.10
C ARG A 14 3.96 8.42 12.23
N LYS A 15 3.66 8.80 13.48
CA LYS A 15 3.39 7.86 14.58
C LYS A 15 2.10 7.10 14.27
N THR A 16 2.15 6.25 13.25
CA THR A 16 0.97 5.63 12.65
C THR A 16 0.74 4.27 13.29
N GLU A 17 -0.50 4.04 13.71
CA GLU A 17 -0.96 2.70 14.08
C GLU A 17 -0.68 1.70 12.95
N PRO A 18 -0.05 0.56 13.22
CA PRO A 18 0.23 -0.48 12.23
C PRO A 18 -0.97 -0.88 11.36
N ALA A 19 -2.17 -0.90 11.95
CA ALA A 19 -3.40 -1.20 11.23
C ALA A 19 -3.73 -0.17 10.13
N GLN A 20 -3.44 1.12 10.38
CA GLN A 20 -3.63 2.18 9.40
C GLN A 20 -2.59 2.11 8.28
N VAL A 21 -1.34 1.74 8.62
CA VAL A 21 -0.27 1.52 7.63
C VAL A 21 -0.66 0.39 6.68
N LYS A 22 -1.10 -0.76 7.22
CA LYS A 22 -1.59 -1.89 6.41
C LYS A 22 -2.74 -1.47 5.51
N THR A 23 -3.73 -0.77 6.06
CA THR A 23 -4.88 -0.28 5.28
C THR A 23 -4.48 0.68 4.15
N ALA A 24 -3.51 1.56 4.40
CA ALA A 24 -3.00 2.49 3.39
C ALA A 24 -2.29 1.75 2.24
N ILE A 25 -1.49 0.72 2.55
CA ILE A 25 -0.82 -0.12 1.56
C ILE A 25 -1.84 -0.91 0.75
N ASP A 26 -2.82 -1.55 1.41
CA ASP A 26 -3.86 -2.32 0.73
C ASP A 26 -4.72 -1.42 -0.18
N ASN A 27 -5.00 -0.19 0.22
CA ASN A 27 -5.70 0.79 -0.61
C ASN A 27 -4.85 1.24 -1.80
N PHE A 28 -3.54 1.44 -1.61
CA PHE A 28 -2.62 1.78 -2.70
C PHE A 28 -2.61 0.69 -3.78
N GLU A 29 -2.47 -0.58 -3.38
CA GLU A 29 -2.52 -1.73 -4.29
C GLU A 29 -3.85 -1.78 -5.08
N LYS A 30 -4.99 -1.60 -4.39
CA LYS A 30 -6.32 -1.55 -5.04
C LYS A 30 -6.42 -0.41 -6.05
N CYS A 31 -5.93 0.78 -5.72
CA CYS A 31 -5.94 1.91 -6.64
C CYS A 31 -5.14 1.62 -7.92
N ILE A 32 -3.97 1.00 -7.79
CA ILE A 32 -3.15 0.62 -8.96
C ILE A 32 -3.86 -0.47 -9.78
N ALA A 33 -4.53 -1.44 -9.16
CA ALA A 33 -5.32 -2.44 -9.87
C ALA A 33 -6.50 -1.81 -10.64
N VAL A 34 -7.19 -0.83 -10.06
CA VAL A 34 -8.25 -0.07 -10.76
C VAL A 34 -7.69 0.67 -11.96
N VAL A 35 -6.53 1.32 -11.83
CA VAL A 35 -5.86 1.97 -12.97
C VAL A 35 -5.52 0.95 -14.04
N ARG A 36 -4.92 -0.19 -13.67
CA ARG A 36 -4.56 -1.28 -14.58
C ARG A 36 -5.74 -1.75 -15.41
N ASN A 37 -6.89 -1.97 -14.78
CA ASN A 37 -8.11 -2.42 -15.47
C ASN A 37 -8.72 -1.36 -16.39
N ARG A 38 -8.46 -0.08 -16.12
CA ARG A 38 -8.96 1.06 -16.91
C ARG A 38 -7.95 1.61 -17.92
N ILE A 39 -6.79 0.97 -18.08
CA ILE A 39 -5.74 1.42 -19.00
C ILE A 39 -6.27 1.58 -20.43
N ASP A 40 -7.12 0.66 -20.88
CA ASP A 40 -7.68 0.70 -22.23
C ASP A 40 -8.56 1.94 -22.46
N ASP A 41 -9.38 2.30 -21.47
CA ASP A 41 -10.20 3.52 -21.51
C ASP A 41 -9.32 4.78 -21.50
N ILE A 42 -8.30 4.80 -20.64
CA ILE A 42 -7.36 5.93 -20.50
C ILE A 42 -6.61 6.18 -21.81
N ILE A 43 -6.14 5.11 -22.46
CA ILE A 43 -5.43 5.19 -23.74
C ILE A 43 -6.39 5.67 -24.84
N ASN A 44 -7.61 5.14 -24.88
CA ASN A 44 -8.61 5.57 -25.83
C ASN A 44 -8.99 7.05 -25.67
N GLU A 45 -9.14 7.55 -24.43
CA GLU A 45 -9.35 8.97 -24.17
C GLU A 45 -8.16 9.84 -24.59
N CYS A 46 -6.93 9.37 -24.34
CA CYS A 46 -5.70 10.07 -24.73
C CYS A 46 -5.58 10.18 -26.26
N ASN A 47 -5.87 9.10 -26.97
CA ASN A 47 -5.87 9.05 -28.44
C ASN A 47 -6.95 9.95 -29.07
N LYS A 48 -8.08 10.22 -28.40
CA LYS A 48 -9.09 11.18 -28.87
C LYS A 48 -8.62 12.64 -28.80
N ARG A 49 -7.67 12.95 -27.91
CA ARG A 49 -7.19 14.33 -27.67
C ARG A 49 -5.86 14.64 -28.37
N ARG A 50 -5.21 13.65 -28.98
CA ARG A 50 -3.91 13.77 -29.68
C ARG A 50 -3.98 13.14 -31.06
N ARG A 51 -3.06 13.53 -31.96
CA ARG A 51 -2.93 12.90 -33.28
C ARG A 51 -2.74 11.38 -33.09
N PRO A 52 -3.49 10.52 -33.80
CA PRO A 52 -3.37 9.08 -33.64
C PRO A 52 -1.93 8.67 -33.98
N ASN A 53 -1.24 8.10 -33.00
CA ASN A 53 0.13 7.60 -33.15
C ASN A 53 0.08 6.07 -33.25
N ASN A 54 0.83 5.50 -34.20
CA ASN A 54 0.90 4.06 -34.43
C ASN A 54 1.50 3.27 -33.24
N SER A 55 1.97 3.94 -32.19
CA SER A 55 2.55 3.36 -30.97
C SER A 55 1.54 3.02 -29.87
N SER A 56 0.23 3.10 -30.12
CA SER A 56 -0.80 2.86 -29.08
C SER A 56 -0.66 1.50 -28.38
N HIS A 57 -0.26 0.45 -29.11
CA HIS A 57 -0.02 -0.87 -28.53
C HIS A 57 1.21 -0.88 -27.60
N VAL A 58 2.30 -0.21 -28.00
CA VAL A 58 3.53 -0.10 -27.20
C VAL A 58 3.26 0.67 -25.91
N HIS A 59 2.51 1.78 -25.98
CA HIS A 59 2.12 2.54 -24.79
C HIS A 59 1.22 1.75 -23.84
N ARG A 60 0.34 0.91 -24.38
CA ARG A 60 -0.49 0.00 -23.59
C ARG A 60 0.35 -1.01 -22.81
N VAL A 61 1.24 -1.71 -23.50
CA VAL A 61 2.12 -2.71 -22.88
C VAL A 61 3.00 -2.05 -21.82
N ALA A 62 3.61 -0.90 -22.12
CA ALA A 62 4.41 -0.16 -21.16
C ALA A 62 3.61 0.31 -19.93
N ALA A 63 2.37 0.77 -20.11
CA ALA A 63 1.52 1.19 -19.00
C ALA A 63 1.14 0.01 -18.08
N LEU A 64 0.86 -1.16 -18.66
CA LEU A 64 0.60 -2.39 -17.90
C LEU A 64 1.84 -2.82 -17.11
N GLU A 65 3.00 -2.81 -17.76
CA GLU A 65 4.27 -3.18 -17.13
C GLU A 65 4.64 -2.22 -15.99
N VAL A 66 4.40 -0.91 -16.14
CA VAL A 66 4.61 0.05 -15.05
C VAL A 66 3.68 -0.24 -13.88
N CYS A 67 2.41 -0.58 -14.11
CA CYS A 67 1.49 -0.95 -13.03
C CYS A 67 1.97 -2.21 -12.31
N ASP A 68 2.40 -3.24 -13.03
CA ASP A 68 2.93 -4.47 -12.45
C ASP A 68 4.21 -4.22 -11.64
N ASN A 69 5.13 -3.42 -12.18
CA ASN A 69 6.36 -3.04 -11.49
C ASN A 69 6.10 -2.24 -10.21
N ILE A 70 5.09 -1.36 -10.19
CA ILE A 70 4.68 -0.63 -8.98
C ILE A 70 4.17 -1.60 -7.92
N VAL A 71 3.30 -2.54 -8.28
CA VAL A 71 2.74 -3.52 -7.34
C VAL A 71 3.83 -4.44 -6.79
N ASN A 72 4.69 -4.98 -7.65
CA ASN A 72 5.80 -5.83 -7.23
C ASN A 72 6.76 -5.08 -6.30
N SER A 73 7.14 -3.85 -6.65
CA SER A 73 7.99 -3.02 -5.80
C SER A 73 7.35 -2.69 -4.45
N ALA A 74 6.01 -2.52 -4.41
CA ALA A 74 5.29 -2.30 -3.17
C ALA A 74 5.29 -3.58 -2.30
N ASN A 75 5.02 -4.74 -2.89
CA ASN A 75 5.06 -6.02 -2.20
C ASN A 75 6.44 -6.31 -1.60
N ASP A 76 7.52 -6.11 -2.36
CA ASP A 76 8.88 -6.34 -1.86
C ASP A 76 9.21 -5.43 -0.67
N ARG A 77 8.80 -4.16 -0.75
CA ARG A 77 9.11 -3.16 0.27
C ARG A 77 8.24 -3.29 1.53
N PHE A 78 7.02 -3.79 1.39
CA PHE A 78 6.06 -3.97 2.47
C PHE A 78 5.78 -5.44 2.78
N GLN A 79 6.72 -6.34 2.48
CA GLN A 79 6.58 -7.79 2.67
C GLN A 79 6.16 -8.18 4.09
N PHE A 80 6.53 -7.37 5.09
CA PHE A 80 6.22 -7.60 6.51
C PHE A 80 4.98 -6.84 7.01
N LYS A 81 4.11 -6.34 6.12
CA LYS A 81 2.92 -5.55 6.50
C LYS A 81 1.97 -6.28 7.46
N ASP A 82 1.86 -7.60 7.33
CA ASP A 82 1.01 -8.43 8.21
C ASP A 82 1.65 -8.62 9.60
N HIS A 83 2.98 -8.72 9.67
CA HIS A 83 3.71 -8.79 10.94
C HIS A 83 3.71 -7.47 11.69
N LEU A 84 3.52 -6.34 11.00
CA LEU A 84 3.44 -5.02 11.63
C LEU A 84 2.26 -4.94 12.60
N VAL A 85 1.12 -5.52 12.23
CA VAL A 85 -0.08 -5.57 13.10
C VAL A 85 0.14 -6.52 14.28
N ALA A 86 0.79 -7.67 14.05
CA ALA A 86 1.16 -8.57 15.14
C ALA A 86 2.13 -7.90 16.13
N ALA A 87 3.10 -7.12 15.64
CA ALA A 87 4.05 -6.39 16.48
C ALA A 87 3.39 -5.29 17.34
N SER A 88 2.31 -4.65 16.86
CA SER A 88 1.54 -3.73 17.72
C SER A 88 0.93 -4.40 18.95
N LEU A 89 0.58 -5.70 18.86
CA LEU A 89 0.01 -6.42 20.01
C LEU A 89 1.04 -6.62 21.13
N PHE A 90 2.32 -6.74 20.78
CA PHE A 90 3.44 -6.86 21.73
C PHE A 90 4.05 -5.50 22.11
N SER A 91 3.42 -4.40 21.72
CA SER A 91 3.90 -3.09 22.14
C SER A 91 3.73 -2.94 23.65
N PRO A 92 4.74 -2.42 24.37
CA PRO A 92 4.75 -2.38 25.84
C PRO A 92 3.51 -1.69 26.43
N ASN A 93 2.93 -0.72 25.72
CA ASN A 93 1.69 -0.04 26.12
C ASN A 93 0.46 -0.96 26.20
N THR A 94 0.43 -2.06 25.42
CA THR A 94 -0.65 -3.05 25.46
C THR A 94 -0.40 -4.08 26.56
N LEU A 95 0.87 -4.41 26.81
CA LEU A 95 1.29 -5.32 27.89
C LEU A 95 1.07 -4.72 29.28
N GLU A 96 1.26 -3.40 29.47
CA GLU A 96 0.93 -2.73 30.75
C GLU A 96 -0.56 -2.87 31.10
N ASN A 97 -1.47 -2.77 30.12
CA ASN A 97 -2.91 -2.93 30.39
C ASN A 97 -3.33 -4.37 30.71
N ILE A 98 -2.60 -5.38 30.21
CA ILE A 98 -2.88 -6.79 30.52
C ILE A 98 -2.29 -7.15 31.90
N VAL A 99 -1.06 -6.70 32.19
CA VAL A 99 -0.43 -6.94 33.49
C VAL A 99 -1.18 -6.25 34.62
N LEU A 100 -1.78 -5.08 34.40
CA LEU A 100 -2.61 -4.42 35.43
C LEU A 100 -3.90 -5.21 35.75
N HIS A 101 -4.48 -5.93 34.78
CA HIS A 101 -5.71 -6.68 35.02
C HIS A 101 -5.49 -8.02 35.76
N ASP A 102 -4.28 -8.57 35.72
CA ASP A 102 -3.89 -9.76 36.49
C ASP A 102 -3.52 -9.44 37.96
N ASN A 103 -3.34 -8.16 38.31
CA ASN A 103 -3.01 -7.74 39.69
C ASN A 103 -4.22 -7.34 40.53
N ASP A 104 -5.40 -7.14 39.93
CA ASP A 104 -6.63 -6.77 40.64
C ASP A 104 -7.44 -7.99 41.14
N ASP A 105 -7.06 -9.23 40.78
CA ASP A 105 -7.73 -10.47 41.23
C ASP A 105 -7.09 -11.11 42.49
N LEU A 106 -6.18 -10.41 43.19
CA LEU A 106 -5.49 -10.93 44.39
C LEU A 106 -5.55 -10.04 45.64
N GLN A 107 -6.48 -9.08 45.72
CA GLN A 107 -6.81 -8.38 46.96
C GLN A 107 -8.32 -8.14 47.12
N GLU A 108 -9.07 -9.18 47.51
CA GLU A 108 -9.96 -9.24 48.70
C GLU A 108 -10.69 -10.59 48.79
#